data_AF-A0A2U2S8D2-F1
#
_entry.id   AF-A0A2U2S8D2-F1
#
_cell.length_a   1.000
_cell.length_b   1.000
_cell.length_c   1.000
_cell.angle_alpha   90.00
_cell.angle_beta   90.00
_cell.angle_gamma   90.00
#
_symmetry.space_group_name_H-M   'P 1'
#
loop_
_entity.id
_entity.type
_entity.pdbx_description
1 polymer ?
#
loop_
_entity_poly.entity_id
_entity_poly.type
_entity_poly.pdbx_seq_one_letter_code
_entity_poly.pdbx_strand_id
1 'polypeptide(L)'
;MTYNKFLRYVLIFEAVALNFGTGLLCLAAPATFVAQFAAESLPPVPLELIRWYGVLLWVLTFFVLRILPANDNRLLAPAVEALLFGDLIHLVAIYLYYQARPEWNFSFLLMLFFTVTLATLRSVWVYRYYRNTL
;
A
#
# COMPACT_ATOMS: atom_id res chain seq x y z
N MET A 1 6.43 -24.95 6.61
CA MET A 1 5.25 -24.17 7.08
C MET A 1 5.57 -22.81 7.72
N THR A 2 6.83 -22.45 7.96
CA THR A 2 7.23 -21.24 8.72
C THR A 2 7.11 -19.91 7.96
N TYR A 3 7.26 -19.93 6.63
CA TYR A 3 7.27 -18.71 5.78
C TYR A 3 5.91 -18.00 5.69
N ASN A 4 4.81 -18.76 5.79
CA ASN A 4 3.45 -18.19 5.76
C ASN A 4 3.15 -17.33 6.99
N LYS A 5 3.78 -17.62 8.13
CA LYS A 5 3.62 -16.82 9.35
C LYS A 5 4.33 -15.47 9.24
N PHE A 6 5.57 -15.46 8.75
CA PHE A 6 6.34 -14.23 8.57
C PHE A 6 5.61 -13.24 7.66
N LEU A 7 5.10 -13.69 6.51
CA LEU A 7 4.43 -12.80 5.57
C LEU A 7 3.07 -12.31 6.09
N ARG A 8 2.39 -13.12 6.90
CA ARG A 8 1.20 -12.65 7.65
C ARG A 8 1.54 -11.56 8.66
N TYR A 9 2.66 -11.64 9.36
CA TYR A 9 3.10 -10.55 10.25
C TYR A 9 3.43 -9.28 9.47
N VAL A 10 4.04 -9.41 8.28
CA VAL A 10 4.25 -8.26 7.38
C VAL A 10 2.92 -7.64 6.96
N LEU A 11 1.92 -8.44 6.57
CA LEU A 11 0.59 -7.94 6.21
C LEU A 11 -0.13 -7.29 7.41
N ILE A 12 0.02 -7.81 8.62
CA ILE A 12 -0.52 -7.19 9.84
C ILE A 12 0.15 -5.84 10.09
N PHE A 13 1.48 -5.81 10.06
CA PHE A 13 2.25 -4.59 10.26
C PHE A 13 1.89 -3.55 9.21
N GLU A 14 1.78 -3.93 7.94
CA GLU A 14 1.43 -3.03 6.86
C GLU A 14 -0.02 -2.53 6.98
N ALA A 15 -0.99 -3.42 7.20
CA ALA A 15 -2.39 -3.05 7.38
C ALA A 15 -2.56 -2.06 8.55
N VAL A 16 -1.91 -2.32 9.69
CA VAL A 16 -2.10 -1.53 10.91
C VAL A 16 -1.19 -0.30 10.99
N ALA A 17 0.09 -0.40 10.60
CA ALA A 17 1.04 0.68 10.77
C ALA A 17 1.12 1.60 9.54
N LEU A 18 1.11 1.04 8.33
CA LEU A 18 1.28 1.80 7.11
C LEU A 18 -0.08 2.27 6.56
N ASN A 19 -0.99 1.35 6.25
CA ASN A 19 -2.25 1.72 5.59
C ASN A 19 -3.20 2.48 6.50
N PHE A 20 -3.28 2.11 7.78
CA PHE A 20 -4.14 2.82 8.73
C PHE A 20 -3.63 4.24 8.99
N GLY A 21 -2.33 4.40 9.27
CA GLY A 21 -1.71 5.70 9.55
C GLY A 21 -1.73 6.61 8.33
N THR A 22 -1.25 6.12 7.19
CA THR A 22 -1.27 6.86 5.92
C THR A 22 -2.70 7.14 5.47
N GLY A 23 -3.59 6.14 5.57
CA GLY A 23 -5.00 6.30 5.21
C GLY A 23 -5.69 7.38 6.06
N LEU A 24 -5.41 7.43 7.36
CA LEU A 24 -5.96 8.46 8.26
C LEU A 24 -5.45 9.85 7.88
N LEU A 25 -4.15 9.97 7.58
CA LEU A 25 -3.56 11.24 7.19
C LEU A 25 -4.09 11.73 5.84
N CYS A 26 -4.22 10.84 4.86
CA CYS A 26 -4.84 11.14 3.56
C CYS A 26 -6.32 11.53 3.70
N LEU A 27 -7.06 10.89 4.60
CA LEU A 27 -8.49 11.15 4.82
C LEU A 27 -8.75 12.46 5.56
N ALA A 28 -8.01 12.71 6.65
CA ALA A 28 -8.25 13.84 7.55
C ALA A 28 -7.50 15.11 7.14
N ALA A 29 -6.31 14.96 6.55
CA ALA A 29 -5.43 16.08 6.20
C ALA A 29 -4.64 15.81 4.90
N PRO A 30 -5.30 15.67 3.74
CA PRO A 30 -4.65 15.35 2.47
C PRO A 30 -3.59 16.39 2.07
N ALA A 31 -3.79 17.67 2.38
CA ALA A 31 -2.80 18.71 2.11
C ALA A 31 -1.51 18.51 2.92
N THR A 32 -1.63 18.14 4.20
CA THR A 32 -0.48 17.83 5.07
C THR A 32 0.24 16.56 4.61
N PHE A 33 -0.49 15.58 4.08
CA PHE A 33 0.11 14.41 3.45
C PHE A 33 0.98 14.81 2.25
N VAL A 34 0.42 15.61 1.33
CA VAL A 34 1.12 16.06 0.12
C VAL A 34 2.34 16.92 0.42
N ALA A 35 2.26 17.77 1.45
CA ALA A 35 3.34 18.66 1.86
C ALA A 35 4.63 17.90 2.24
N GLN A 36 4.54 16.61 2.53
CA GLN A 36 5.71 15.76 2.78
C GLN A 36 6.48 15.41 1.51
N PHE A 37 5.84 15.49 0.35
CA PHE A 37 6.40 15.12 -0.95
C PHE A 37 6.74 16.34 -1.80
N ALA A 38 5.89 17.37 -1.78
CA ALA A 38 6.03 18.60 -2.56
C ALA A 38 5.76 19.83 -1.70
N ALA A 39 6.53 20.90 -1.90
CA ALA A 39 6.36 22.15 -1.17
C ALA A 39 5.17 23.00 -1.67
N GLU A 40 4.68 22.71 -2.87
CA GLU A 40 3.57 23.44 -3.49
C GLU A 40 2.22 22.85 -3.09
N SER A 41 1.24 23.72 -2.87
CA SER A 41 -0.12 23.31 -2.62
C SER A 41 -0.78 22.76 -3.89
N LEU A 42 -1.52 21.66 -3.74
CA LEU A 42 -2.31 21.11 -4.83
C LEU A 42 -3.67 21.81 -4.95
N PRO A 43 -4.24 21.87 -6.17
CA PRO A 43 -5.63 22.28 -6.36
C PRO A 43 -6.62 21.36 -5.61
N PRO A 44 -7.87 21.80 -5.38
CA PRO A 44 -8.86 21.03 -4.60
C PRO A 44 -9.19 19.64 -5.15
N VAL A 45 -9.24 19.48 -6.48
CA VAL A 45 -9.61 18.20 -7.11
C VAL A 45 -8.60 17.07 -6.82
N PRO A 46 -7.28 17.26 -7.03
CA PRO A 46 -6.28 16.29 -6.58
C PRO A 46 -6.33 15.96 -5.09
N LEU A 47 -6.63 16.94 -4.24
CA LEU A 47 -6.75 16.71 -2.79
C LEU A 47 -7.94 15.80 -2.45
N GLU A 48 -9.07 15.93 -3.12
CA GLU A 48 -10.19 14.99 -2.96
C GLU A 48 -9.85 13.58 -3.45
N LEU A 49 -9.07 13.43 -4.53
CA LEU A 49 -8.61 12.11 -4.97
C LEU A 49 -7.71 11.44 -3.92
N ILE A 50 -6.83 12.20 -3.26
CA ILE A 50 -6.01 11.71 -2.15
C ILE A 50 -6.89 11.32 -0.96
N ARG A 51 -7.96 12.07 -0.70
CA ARG A 51 -8.91 11.76 0.36
C ARG A 51 -9.64 10.43 0.09
N TRP A 52 -10.11 10.23 -1.14
CA TRP A 52 -10.71 8.96 -1.59
C TRP A 52 -9.73 7.79 -1.56
N TYR A 53 -8.46 8.06 -1.88
CA TYR A 53 -7.40 7.08 -1.72
C TYR A 53 -7.24 6.66 -0.24
N GLY A 54 -7.32 7.61 0.69
CA GLY A 54 -7.39 7.33 2.13
C GLY A 54 -8.56 6.41 2.50
N VAL A 55 -9.77 6.67 1.99
CA VAL A 55 -10.94 5.79 2.20
C VAL A 55 -10.67 4.36 1.72
N LEU A 56 -10.10 4.20 0.53
CA LEU A 56 -9.78 2.88 -0.03
C LEU A 56 -8.78 2.12 0.84
N LEU A 57 -7.73 2.78 1.32
CA LEU A 57 -6.76 2.18 2.25
C LEU A 57 -7.41 1.66 3.53
N TRP A 58 -8.36 2.40 4.08
CA TRP A 58 -9.11 1.99 5.26
C TRP A 58 -10.01 0.78 5.00
N VAL A 59 -10.73 0.77 3.88
CA VAL A 59 -11.58 -0.35 3.48
C VAL A 59 -10.75 -1.62 3.29
N LEU A 60 -9.63 -1.54 2.56
CA LEU A 60 -8.73 -2.68 2.33
C LEU A 60 -8.10 -3.18 3.64
N THR A 61 -7.66 -2.26 4.50
CA THR A 61 -7.15 -2.58 5.84
C THR A 61 -8.18 -3.35 6.66
N PHE A 62 -9.43 -2.90 6.67
CA PHE A 62 -10.50 -3.58 7.38
C PHE A 62 -10.72 -5.00 6.86
N PHE A 63 -10.76 -5.19 5.54
CA PHE A 63 -10.90 -6.53 4.95
C PHE A 63 -9.75 -7.46 5.34
N VAL A 64 -8.50 -6.98 5.24
CA VAL A 64 -7.31 -7.76 5.61
C VAL A 64 -7.36 -8.16 7.08
N LEU A 65 -7.68 -7.22 7.98
CA LEU A 65 -7.82 -7.49 9.42
C LEU A 65 -8.92 -8.49 9.74
N ARG A 66 -9.99 -8.55 8.94
CA ARG A 66 -11.06 -9.54 9.10
C ARG A 66 -10.67 -10.94 8.62
N ILE A 67 -9.84 -11.04 7.59
CA ILE A 67 -9.42 -12.31 6.99
C ILE A 67 -8.27 -12.96 7.78
N LEU A 68 -7.36 -12.14 8.31
CA LEU A 68 -6.15 -12.62 9.00
C LEU A 68 -6.41 -13.64 10.13
N PRO A 69 -7.40 -13.44 11.05
CA PRO A 69 -7.69 -14.39 12.13
C PRO A 69 -8.19 -15.75 11.66
N ALA A 70 -8.87 -15.81 10.51
CA ALA A 70 -9.45 -17.06 9.98
C ALA A 70 -8.39 -18.09 9.55
N ASN A 71 -7.14 -17.66 9.42
CA ASN A 71 -6.01 -18.48 8.97
C ASN A 71 -6.22 -19.20 7.62
N ASP A 72 -7.20 -18.76 6.82
CA ASP A 72 -7.51 -19.32 5.52
C ASP A 72 -6.81 -18.53 4.41
N ASN A 73 -5.85 -19.17 3.73
CA ASN A 73 -5.10 -18.53 2.66
C ASN A 73 -5.94 -18.37 1.37
N ARG A 74 -7.04 -19.10 1.21
CA ARG A 74 -7.96 -18.93 0.07
C ARG A 74 -8.70 -17.61 0.15
N LEU A 75 -9.08 -17.20 1.36
CA LEU A 75 -9.69 -15.90 1.61
C LEU A 75 -8.67 -14.76 1.54
N LEU A 76 -7.42 -15.03 1.91
CA LEU A 76 -6.34 -14.05 1.90
C LEU A 76 -5.81 -13.74 0.49
N ALA A 77 -5.85 -14.72 -0.42
CA ALA A 77 -5.26 -14.57 -1.74
C ALA A 77 -5.81 -13.39 -2.55
N PRO A 78 -7.13 -13.22 -2.72
CA PRO A 78 -7.68 -12.08 -3.46
C PRO A 78 -7.31 -10.72 -2.85
N ALA A 79 -7.20 -10.65 -1.51
CA ALA A 79 -6.80 -9.43 -0.84
C ALA A 79 -5.33 -9.09 -1.11
N VAL A 80 -4.43 -10.08 -1.08
CA VAL A 80 -3.01 -9.88 -1.38
C VAL A 80 -2.79 -9.54 -2.85
N GLU A 81 -3.56 -10.13 -3.77
CA GLU A 81 -3.53 -9.78 -5.20
C GLU A 81 -4.00 -8.36 -5.46
N ALA A 82 -5.11 -7.93 -4.83
CA ALA A 82 -5.60 -6.56 -4.95
C ALA A 82 -4.58 -5.54 -4.42
N LEU A 83 -3.93 -5.85 -3.31
CA LEU A 83 -2.85 -5.02 -2.76
C LEU A 83 -1.62 -4.98 -3.68
N LEU A 84 -1.23 -6.12 -4.28
CA LEU A 84 -0.15 -6.16 -5.26
C LEU A 84 -0.47 -5.30 -6.49
N PHE A 85 -1.71 -5.36 -6.98
CA PHE A 85 -2.16 -4.48 -8.05
C PHE A 85 -2.06 -3.00 -7.66
N GLY A 86 -2.45 -2.67 -6.43
CA GLY A 86 -2.25 -1.34 -5.84
C GLY A 86 -0.78 -0.90 -5.84
N ASP A 87 0.15 -1.79 -5.49
CA ASP A 87 1.59 -1.47 -5.52
C ASP A 87 2.08 -1.15 -6.94
N LEU A 88 1.63 -1.91 -7.93
CA LEU A 88 1.99 -1.67 -9.33
C LEU A 88 1.49 -0.31 -9.82
N ILE A 89 0.24 0.05 -9.47
CA ILE A 89 -0.30 1.39 -9.74
C ILE A 89 0.55 2.45 -9.04
N HIS A 90 0.93 2.21 -7.79
CA HIS A 90 1.80 3.14 -7.05
C HIS A 90 3.17 3.31 -7.71
N LEU A 91 3.80 2.24 -8.21
CA LEU A 91 5.06 2.35 -8.95
C LEU A 91 4.92 3.24 -10.18
N VAL A 92 3.81 3.11 -10.91
CA VAL A 92 3.49 4.01 -12.03
C VAL A 92 3.33 5.45 -11.55
N ALA A 93 2.60 5.68 -10.45
CA ALA A 93 2.42 7.01 -9.88
C ALA A 93 3.76 7.63 -9.42
N ILE A 94 4.65 6.85 -8.81
CA ILE A 94 6.00 7.27 -8.40
C ILE A 94 6.82 7.67 -9.63
N TYR A 95 6.78 6.87 -10.70
CA TYR A 95 7.46 7.19 -11.95
C TYR A 95 6.94 8.49 -12.56
N LEU A 96 5.62 8.66 -12.66
CA LEU A 96 5.00 9.88 -13.18
C LEU A 96 5.33 11.10 -12.31
N TYR A 97 5.34 10.94 -10.99
CA TYR A 97 5.76 11.98 -10.05
C TYR A 97 7.22 12.40 -10.30
N TYR A 98 8.13 11.43 -10.46
CA TYR A 98 9.53 11.69 -10.74
C TYR A 98 9.75 12.38 -12.10
N GLN A 99 8.99 12.00 -13.12
CA GLN A 99 9.02 12.67 -14.43
C GLN A 99 8.57 14.13 -14.34
N ALA A 100 7.55 14.40 -13.53
CA ALA A 100 7.08 15.77 -13.31
C ALA A 100 8.04 16.59 -12.44
N ARG A 101 8.69 15.95 -11.45
CA ARG A 101 9.62 16.56 -10.50
C ARG A 101 10.74 15.57 -10.14
N PRO A 102 11.92 15.66 -10.77
CA PRO A 102 13.00 14.72 -10.55
C PRO A 102 13.77 15.02 -9.24
N GLU A 103 13.08 14.98 -8.11
CA GLU A 103 13.63 15.27 -6.78
C GLU A 103 13.73 14.00 -5.93
N TRP A 104 14.93 13.73 -5.44
CA TRP A 104 15.22 12.59 -4.56
C TRP A 104 15.17 12.99 -3.08
N ASN A 105 13.99 13.40 -2.60
CA ASN A 105 13.81 13.72 -1.18
C ASN A 105 13.57 12.45 -0.33
N PHE A 106 13.71 12.58 0.99
CA PHE A 106 13.58 11.46 1.92
C PHE A 106 12.22 10.76 1.82
N SER A 107 11.13 11.52 1.71
CA SER A 107 9.77 10.98 1.58
C SER A 107 9.59 10.19 0.29
N PHE A 108 10.15 10.67 -0.82
CA PHE A 108 10.15 9.98 -2.11
C PHE A 108 10.92 8.66 -2.03
N LEU A 109 12.13 8.67 -1.46
CA LEU A 109 12.94 7.47 -1.26
C LEU A 109 12.22 6.44 -0.37
N LEU A 110 11.60 6.89 0.71
CA LEU A 110 10.87 6.06 1.64
C LEU A 110 9.62 5.44 0.99
N MET A 111 8.86 6.23 0.23
CA MET A 111 7.72 5.76 -0.56
C MET A 111 8.16 4.68 -1.57
N LEU A 112 9.19 4.95 -2.38
CA LEU A 112 9.72 3.98 -3.33
C LEU A 112 10.19 2.69 -2.65
N PHE A 113 10.93 2.81 -1.54
CA PHE A 113 11.42 1.66 -0.79
C PHE A 113 10.28 0.77 -0.29
N PHE A 114 9.26 1.35 0.35
CA PHE A 114 8.13 0.59 0.85
C PHE A 114 7.31 -0.03 -0.28
N THR A 115 7.01 0.71 -1.35
CA THR A 115 6.27 0.18 -2.50
C THR A 115 7.00 -0.99 -3.16
N VAL A 116 8.30 -0.87 -3.44
CA VAL A 116 9.08 -1.96 -4.05
C VAL A 116 9.17 -3.18 -3.13
N THR A 117 9.40 -2.95 -1.83
CA THR A 117 9.50 -4.03 -0.84
C THR A 117 8.18 -4.79 -0.73
N LEU A 118 7.05 -4.09 -0.63
CA LEU A 118 5.73 -4.69 -0.52
C LEU A 118 5.33 -5.43 -1.81
N ALA A 119 5.54 -4.80 -2.97
CA ALA A 119 5.29 -5.43 -4.27
C ALA A 119 6.05 -6.75 -4.42
N THR A 120 7.33 -6.76 -4.01
CA THR A 120 8.18 -7.94 -4.06
C THR A 120 7.67 -9.03 -3.11
N LEU A 121 7.39 -8.69 -1.85
CA LEU A 121 6.91 -9.65 -0.86
C LEU A 121 5.57 -10.27 -1.28
N ARG A 122 4.63 -9.46 -1.77
CA ARG A 122 3.33 -9.92 -2.26
C ARG A 122 3.46 -10.79 -3.50
N SER A 123 4.30 -10.40 -4.47
CA SER A 123 4.59 -11.21 -5.66
C SER A 123 5.13 -12.59 -5.27
N VAL A 124 6.11 -12.63 -4.36
CA VAL A 124 6.68 -13.89 -3.86
C VAL A 124 5.63 -14.75 -3.14
N TRP A 125 4.75 -14.12 -2.36
CA TRP A 125 3.68 -14.83 -1.68
C TRP A 125 2.65 -15.42 -2.64
N VAL A 126 2.13 -14.61 -3.58
CA VAL A 126 1.16 -15.03 -4.59
C VAL A 126 1.72 -16.18 -5.42
N TYR A 127 2.95 -16.03 -5.92
CA TYR A 127 3.63 -17.09 -6.68
C TYR A 127 3.72 -18.41 -5.89
N ARG A 128 4.10 -18.35 -4.62
CA ARG A 128 4.19 -19.55 -3.76
C ARG A 128 2.82 -20.12 -3.42
N TYR A 129 1.79 -19.28 -3.24
CA TYR A 129 0.44 -19.74 -2.98
C TYR A 129 -0.06 -20.58 -4.15
N TYR A 130 -0.01 -20.06 -5.38
CA TYR A 130 -0.47 -20.80 -6.56
C TYR A 130 0.36 -22.04 -6.86
N ARG A 131 1.69 -21.98 -6.72
CA ARG A 131 2.57 -23.15 -6.92
C ARG A 131 2.26 -24.33 -5.99
N ASN A 132 1.78 -24.07 -4.78
CA ASN A 132 1.47 -25.14 -3.80
C ASN A 132 -0.01 -25.55 -3.81
N THR A 133 -0.84 -24.89 -4.62
CA THR A 133 -2.29 -25.12 -4.68
C THR A 133 -2.73 -25.73 -6.02
N LEU A 134 -1.92 -25.56 -7.08
CA LEU A 134 -1.98 -26.27 -8.37
C LEU A 134 -1.11 -27.52 -8.32
#